data_AF-A0A956SY93-F1
#
_entry.id   AF-A0A956SY93-F1
#
_cell.length_a   1.000
_cell.length_b   1.000
_cell.length_c   1.000
_cell.angle_alpha   90.00
_cell.angle_beta   90.00
_cell.angle_gamma   90.00
#
_symmetry.space_group_name_H-M   'P 1'
#
loop_
_entity.id
_entity.type
_entity.pdbx_description
1 polymer ?
#
loop_
_entity_poly.entity_id
_entity_poly.type
_entity_poly.pdbx_seq_one_letter_code
_entity_poly.pdbx_strand_id
1 'polypeptide(L)'
;MIGFLKNLVSKKRLSYEQLQIIQLVAQQVVLSVEGSVNLPGARKKAMALELMAQMLEEMNIVAPQSLVDAMLESAVTILKALNSTLKAKPKYSFDLSGRPKTGN
;
A
#
# COMPACT_ATOMS: atom_id res chain seq x y z
N MET A 1 30.87 -9.74 -17.23
CA MET A 1 30.45 -8.45 -17.83
C MET A 1 29.18 -8.54 -18.70
N ILE A 2 28.34 -9.59 -18.55
CA ILE A 2 27.19 -9.88 -19.46
C ILE A 2 25.82 -9.57 -18.81
N GLY A 3 25.76 -9.28 -17.50
CA GLY A 3 24.50 -8.99 -16.79
C GLY A 3 23.95 -7.58 -17.01
N PHE A 4 24.82 -6.59 -17.23
CA PHE A 4 24.41 -5.17 -17.29
C PHE A 4 23.65 -4.82 -18.58
N LEU A 5 24.01 -5.45 -19.71
CA LEU A 5 23.35 -5.24 -21.00
C LEU A 5 21.97 -5.93 -21.09
N LYS A 6 21.69 -6.95 -20.27
CA LYS A 6 20.36 -7.57 -20.19
C LYS A 6 19.32 -6.62 -19.60
N ASN A 7 19.73 -5.75 -18.67
CA ASN A 7 18.85 -4.78 -18.01
C ASN A 7 18.54 -3.54 -18.86
N LEU A 8 19.28 -3.31 -19.96
CA LEU A 8 19.09 -2.17 -20.87
C LEU A 8 18.10 -2.45 -22.02
N VAL A 9 17.87 -3.72 -22.36
CA VAL A 9 17.21 -4.11 -23.64
C VAL A 9 15.74 -4.51 -23.49
N SER A 10 15.19 -4.61 -22.28
CA SER A 10 13.77 -4.90 -22.11
C SER A 10 13.13 -4.01 -21.05
N LYS A 11 12.74 -2.80 -21.44
CA LYS A 11 11.56 -2.16 -20.84
C LYS A 11 10.34 -2.98 -21.24
N LYS A 12 10.21 -4.21 -20.72
CA LYS A 12 9.03 -5.04 -20.92
C LYS A 12 7.87 -4.23 -20.34
N ARG A 13 6.96 -3.79 -21.21
CA ARG A 13 5.76 -3.10 -20.76
C ARG A 13 5.01 -4.08 -19.85
N LEU A 14 4.75 -3.66 -18.63
CA LEU A 14 3.90 -4.40 -17.71
C LEU A 14 2.50 -4.48 -18.32
N SER A 15 1.89 -5.66 -18.28
CA SER A 15 0.49 -5.82 -18.65
C SER A 15 -0.41 -5.14 -17.62
N TYR A 16 -1.64 -4.83 -18.00
CA TYR A 16 -2.63 -4.29 -17.08
C TYR A 16 -2.86 -5.21 -15.87
N GLU A 17 -2.94 -6.52 -16.11
CA GLU A 17 -3.04 -7.54 -15.06
C GLU A 17 -1.84 -7.48 -14.10
N GLN A 18 -0.62 -7.36 -14.62
CA GLN A 18 0.58 -7.22 -13.79
C GLN A 18 0.54 -5.94 -12.94
N LEU A 19 0.06 -4.83 -13.50
CA LEU A 19 -0.11 -3.58 -12.74
C LEU A 19 -1.13 -3.74 -11.61
N GLN A 20 -2.24 -4.44 -11.85
CA GLN A 20 -3.23 -4.73 -10.83
C GLN A 20 -2.67 -5.64 -9.73
N ILE A 21 -1.93 -6.67 -10.10
CA ILE A 21 -1.27 -7.58 -9.15
C ILE A 21 -0.29 -6.79 -8.28
N ILE A 22 0.57 -5.96 -8.87
CA ILE A 22 1.50 -5.11 -8.12
C ILE A 22 0.75 -4.23 -7.11
N GLN A 23 -0.35 -3.61 -7.52
CA GLN A 23 -1.15 -2.77 -6.64
C GLN A 23 -1.77 -3.56 -5.48
N LEU A 24 -2.34 -4.73 -5.75
CA LEU A 24 -2.95 -5.59 -4.73
C LEU A 24 -1.92 -6.07 -3.70
N VAL A 25 -0.76 -6.51 -4.18
CA VAL A 25 0.31 -6.99 -3.32
C VAL A 25 0.87 -5.84 -2.47
N ALA A 26 1.09 -4.65 -3.06
CA ALA A 26 1.51 -3.48 -2.32
C ALA A 26 0.54 -3.12 -1.18
N GLN A 27 -0.77 -3.21 -1.43
CA GLN A 27 -1.80 -3.00 -0.41
C GLN A 27 -1.71 -4.03 0.72
N GLN A 28 -1.56 -5.31 0.39
CA GLN A 28 -1.43 -6.37 1.41
C GLN A 28 -0.16 -6.21 2.24
N VAL A 29 0.98 -5.93 1.61
CA VAL A 29 2.25 -5.70 2.30
C VAL A 29 2.12 -4.54 3.28
N VAL A 30 1.55 -3.40 2.85
CA VAL A 30 1.34 -2.25 3.74
C VAL A 30 0.43 -2.59 4.91
N LEU A 31 -0.68 -3.29 4.67
CA LEU A 31 -1.60 -3.73 5.74
C LEU A 31 -0.89 -4.62 6.76
N SER A 32 -0.10 -5.59 6.29
CA SER A 32 0.67 -6.50 7.15
C SER A 32 1.74 -5.76 7.95
N VAL A 33 2.50 -4.85 7.32
CA VAL A 33 3.58 -4.12 7.99
C VAL A 33 3.03 -3.11 9.00
N GLU A 34 1.96 -2.38 8.65
CA GLU A 34 1.34 -1.42 9.56
C GLU A 34 0.61 -2.09 10.73
N GLY A 35 0.00 -3.27 10.49
CA GLY A 35 -0.74 -4.01 11.50
C GLY A 35 0.13 -4.85 12.45
N SER A 36 1.28 -5.35 11.99
CA SER A 36 2.04 -6.37 12.73
C SER A 36 3.34 -5.87 13.35
N VAL A 37 3.85 -4.70 12.93
CA VAL A 37 5.21 -4.27 13.27
C VAL A 37 5.21 -2.89 13.94
N ASN A 38 5.72 -2.81 15.16
CA ASN A 38 5.93 -1.54 15.86
C ASN A 38 7.34 -1.00 15.59
N LEU A 39 7.55 -0.50 14.37
CA LEU A 39 8.81 0.13 13.93
C LEU A 39 8.58 1.57 13.45
N PRO A 40 9.63 2.42 13.46
CA PRO A 40 9.57 3.74 12.83
C PRO A 40 9.19 3.65 11.34
N GLY A 41 8.47 4.65 10.84
CA GLY A 41 7.93 4.65 9.47
C GLY A 41 8.97 4.42 8.37
N ALA A 42 10.18 4.96 8.51
CA ALA A 42 11.27 4.73 7.55
C ALA A 42 11.69 3.25 7.48
N ARG A 43 11.74 2.56 8.63
CA ARG A 43 12.06 1.12 8.69
C ARG A 43 10.92 0.27 8.13
N LYS A 44 9.66 0.67 8.38
CA LYS A 44 8.49 0.03 7.75
C LYS A 44 8.53 0.14 6.23
N LYS A 45 8.88 1.32 5.69
CA LYS A 45 9.02 1.53 4.25
C LYS A 45 10.11 0.63 3.65
N ALA A 46 11.29 0.56 4.28
CA ALA A 46 12.37 -0.31 3.84
C ALA A 46 11.95 -1.79 3.83
N MET A 47 11.32 -2.26 4.90
CA MET A 47 10.81 -3.63 4.99
C MET A 47 9.73 -3.92 3.94
N ALA A 48 8.81 -2.98 3.71
CA ALA A 48 7.77 -3.13 2.69
C ALA A 48 8.39 -3.23 1.28
N LEU A 49 9.44 -2.45 0.99
CA LEU A 49 10.17 -2.54 -0.28
C LEU A 49 10.86 -3.90 -0.46
N GLU A 50 11.49 -4.43 0.59
CA GLU A 50 12.13 -5.75 0.56
C GLU A 50 11.12 -6.87 0.33
N LEU A 51 10.01 -6.88 1.08
CA LEU A 51 8.94 -7.87 0.94
C LEU A 51 8.30 -7.81 -0.46
N MET A 52 8.06 -6.60 -0.95
CA MET A 52 7.49 -6.41 -2.28
C MET A 52 8.45 -6.90 -3.37
N ALA A 53 9.75 -6.66 -3.24
CA ALA A 53 10.74 -7.17 -4.18
C ALA A 53 10.75 -8.72 -4.22
N GLN A 54 10.73 -9.37 -3.05
CA GLN A 54 10.67 -10.83 -2.94
C GLN A 54 9.40 -11.39 -3.61
N MET A 55 8.24 -10.82 -3.31
CA MET A 55 6.97 -11.26 -3.89
C MET A 55 6.93 -11.10 -5.42
N LEU A 56 7.43 -9.97 -5.94
CA LEU A 56 7.49 -9.74 -7.38
C LEU A 56 8.46 -10.70 -8.08
N GLU A 57 9.58 -11.03 -7.43
CA GLU A 57 10.52 -12.04 -7.92
C GLU A 57 9.87 -13.43 -8.01
N GLU A 58 9.15 -13.87 -6.96
CA GLU A 58 8.40 -15.12 -6.96
C GLU A 58 7.36 -15.19 -8.10
N MET A 59 6.71 -14.06 -8.38
CA MET A 59 5.74 -13.95 -9.48
C MET A 59 6.38 -13.74 -10.87
N ASN A 60 7.71 -13.71 -10.97
CA ASN A 60 8.44 -13.38 -12.19
C ASN A 60 8.04 -12.03 -12.82
N ILE A 61 7.66 -11.06 -11.98
CA ILE A 61 7.28 -9.71 -12.39
C ILE A 61 8.46 -8.76 -12.16
N VAL A 62 8.94 -8.14 -13.24
CA VAL A 62 9.98 -7.10 -13.15
C VAL A 62 9.31 -5.73 -13.21
N ALA A 63 9.25 -5.04 -12.07
CA ALA A 63 8.69 -3.70 -11.96
C ALA A 63 9.78 -2.65 -11.72
N PRO A 64 9.65 -1.43 -12.29
CA PRO A 64 10.53 -0.31 -11.92
C PRO A 64 10.39 0.03 -10.43
N GLN A 65 11.50 0.28 -9.75
CA GLN A 65 11.49 0.63 -8.32
C GLN A 65 10.60 1.85 -8.03
N SER A 66 10.57 2.84 -8.92
CA SER A 66 9.70 4.02 -8.79
C SER A 66 8.21 3.69 -8.83
N LEU A 67 7.82 2.66 -9.60
CA LEU A 67 6.44 2.18 -9.62
C LEU A 67 6.10 1.49 -8.30
N VAL A 68 6.99 0.61 -7.82
CA VAL A 68 6.82 -0.09 -6.54
C VAL A 68 6.66 0.92 -5.40
N ASP A 69 7.52 1.93 -5.35
CA ASP A 69 7.48 2.97 -4.33
C ASP A 69 6.15 3.75 -4.36
N ALA A 70 5.71 4.17 -5.55
CA ALA A 70 4.45 4.88 -5.73
C ALA A 70 3.24 4.04 -5.28
N MET A 71 3.23 2.72 -5.55
CA MET A 71 2.13 1.84 -5.15
C MET A 71 2.11 1.63 -3.63
N LEU A 72 3.27 1.50 -2.98
CA LEU A 72 3.36 1.42 -1.52
C LEU A 72 2.90 2.73 -0.85
N GLU A 73 3.33 3.89 -1.36
CA GLU A 73 2.91 5.20 -0.83
C GLU A 73 1.41 5.43 -1.03
N SER A 74 0.87 5.02 -2.17
CA SER A 74 -0.56 5.04 -2.45
C SER A 74 -1.32 4.17 -1.44
N ALA A 75 -0.88 2.94 -1.20
CA ALA A 75 -1.48 2.04 -0.22
C ALA A 75 -1.46 2.61 1.21
N VAL A 76 -0.35 3.20 1.65
CA VAL A 76 -0.25 3.89 2.96
C VAL A 76 -1.23 5.05 3.03
N THR A 77 -1.35 5.84 1.96
CA THR A 77 -2.25 7.00 1.91
C THR A 77 -3.71 6.57 2.02
N ILE A 78 -4.11 5.52 1.28
CA ILE A 78 -5.44 4.92 1.35
C ILE A 78 -5.73 4.42 2.78
N LEU A 79 -4.78 3.71 3.39
CA LEU A 79 -4.94 3.18 4.75
C LEU A 79 -5.11 4.31 5.78
N LYS A 80 -4.35 5.40 5.67
CA LYS A 80 -4.49 6.57 6.53
C LYS A 80 -5.85 7.25 6.35
N ALA A 81 -6.33 7.40 5.11
CA ALA A 81 -7.63 7.98 4.80
C ALA A 81 -8.79 7.14 5.38
N LEU A 82 -8.70 5.81 5.26
CA LEU A 82 -9.65 4.88 5.88
C LEU A 82 -9.66 5.02 7.41
N ASN A 83 -8.48 5.05 8.04
CA ASN A 83 -8.36 5.24 9.48
C ASN A 83 -8.94 6.59 9.96
N SER A 84 -8.75 7.67 9.20
CA SER A 84 -9.36 8.96 9.53
C SER A 84 -10.88 8.94 9.41
N THR A 85 -11.42 8.24 8.41
CA THR A 85 -12.87 8.09 8.21
C THR A 85 -13.51 7.28 9.33
N LEU A 86 -12.84 6.21 9.77
CA LEU A 86 -13.32 5.38 10.90
C LEU A 86 -13.27 6.13 12.24
N LYS A 87 -12.32 7.06 12.41
CA LYS A 87 -12.20 7.89 13.62
C LYS A 87 -13.13 9.11 13.62
N ALA A 88 -13.74 9.46 12.49
CA ALA A 88 -14.74 10.50 12.45
C ALA A 88 -15.93 10.07 13.30
N LYS A 89 -16.06 10.64 14.52
CA LYS A 89 -17.25 10.46 15.35
C LYS A 89 -18.49 10.76 14.51
N PRO A 90 -19.60 10.01 14.67
CA PRO A 90 -20.84 10.37 14.00
C PRO A 90 -21.16 11.83 14.34
N LYS A 91 -21.41 12.63 13.30
CA LYS A 91 -21.73 14.06 13.41
C LYS A 91 -22.96 14.32 14.29
N TYR A 92 -23.71 13.26 14.58
CA TYR A 92 -24.86 13.22 15.46
C TYR A 92 -24.57 12.30 16.64
N SER A 93 -24.62 12.84 17.87
CA SER A 93 -24.82 11.98 19.04
C SER A 93 -26.29 11.62 19.10
N PHE A 94 -26.63 10.34 19.03
CA PHE A 94 -28.00 9.89 19.22
C PHE A 94 -28.35 9.90 20.71
N ASP A 95 -29.56 10.30 21.07
CA ASP A 95 -30.10 10.06 22.40
C ASP A 95 -30.46 8.57 22.60
N LEU A 96 -30.91 8.19 23.80
CA LEU A 96 -31.33 6.81 24.10
C LEU A 96 -32.52 6.34 23.24
N SER A 97 -33.20 7.24 22.53
CA SER A 97 -34.29 6.95 21.59
C SER A 97 -33.83 6.84 20.13
N GLY A 98 -32.52 6.97 19.86
CA GLY A 98 -31.96 6.90 18.51
C GLY A 98 -32.18 8.18 17.68
N ARG A 99 -32.57 9.30 18.31
CA ARG A 99 -32.76 10.59 17.63
C ARG A 99 -31.49 11.43 17.71
N PRO A 100 -31.13 12.17 16.63
CA PRO A 100 -29.99 13.08 16.69
C PRO A 100 -30.25 14.12 17.80
N LYS A 101 -29.33 14.23 18.78
CA LYS A 101 -29.40 15.27 19.81
C LYS A 101 -29.23 16.63 19.13
N THR A 102 -30.32 17.33 18.93
CA THR A 102 -30.31 18.77 18.69
C THR A 102 -30.11 19.44 20.04
N GLY A 103 -28.86 19.76 20.38
CA GLY A 103 -28.57 20.64 21.52
C GLY A 103 -28.93 22.08 21.15
N ASN A 104 -29.57 22.79 22.09
CA ASN A 104 -29.53 24.26 22.11
C ASN A 104 -28.10 24.75 22.36
#